data_AF-A0A2V8ZJL4-F1
#
_entry.id   AF-A0A2V8ZJL4-F1
#
_cell.length_a   1.000
_cell.length_b   1.000
_cell.length_c   1.000
_cell.angle_alpha   90.00
_cell.angle_beta   90.00
_cell.angle_gamma   90.00
#
_symmetry.space_group_name_H-M   'P 1'
#
loop_
_entity.id
_entity.type
_entity.pdbx_description
1 polymer ?
#
loop_
_entity_poly.entity_id
_entity_poly.type
_entity_poly.pdbx_seq_one_letter_code
_entity_poly.pdbx_strand_id
1 'polypeptide(L)' 'MEYQRQIIRFLEKEIKTYTALALFFAKRDVKEHVRAGDKKVPIGPKFYKQRMKEAKKLVDELRRLVTVQISGLDKFRRMS' A
#
# COMPACT_ATOMS: atom_id res chain seq x y z
N MET A 1 10.89 -15.29 0.55
CA MET A 1 11.22 -14.33 -0.53
C MET A 1 10.09 -14.19 -1.56
N GLU A 2 9.55 -15.28 -2.12
CA GLU A 2 8.42 -15.25 -3.08
C GLU A 2 7.19 -14.53 -2.52
N TYR A 3 6.78 -14.89 -1.29
CA TYR A 3 5.61 -14.32 -0.61
C TYR A 3 5.73 -12.81 -0.35
N GLN A 4 6.90 -12.33 0.11
CA GLN A 4 7.13 -10.90 0.34
C GLN A 4 7.06 -10.11 -0.98
N ARG A 5 7.60 -10.68 -2.07
CA ARG A 5 7.48 -10.08 -3.41
C ARG A 5 6.03 -10.05 -3.90
N GLN A 6 5.24 -11.09 -3.62
CA GLN A 6 3.80 -11.10 -3.95
C GLN A 6 3.02 -10.04 -3.17
N ILE A 7 3.29 -9.87 -1.87
CA ILE A 7 2.67 -8.81 -1.05
C ILE A 7 3.02 -7.42 -1.60
N ILE A 8 4.30 -7.17 -1.93
CA ILE A 8 4.72 -5.89 -2.51
C ILE A 8 3.96 -5.62 -3.82
N ARG A 9 3.88 -6.61 -4.72
CA ARG A 9 3.12 -6.47 -5.98
C ARG A 9 1.64 -6.21 -5.75
N PHE A 10 1.04 -6.85 -4.75
CA PHE A 10 -0.36 -6.61 -4.38
C PHE A 10 -0.56 -5.16 -3.90
N LEU A 11 0.29 -4.68 -2.98
CA LEU A 11 0.22 -3.32 -2.48
C LEU A 11 0.46 -2.27 -3.58
N GLU A 12 1.35 -2.55 -4.53
CA GLU A 12 1.57 -1.69 -5.70
C GLU A 12 0.32 -1.60 -6.61
N LYS A 13 -0.44 -2.69 -6.75
CA LYS A 13 -1.73 -2.67 -7.45
C LYS A 13 -2.76 -1.85 -6.69
N GLU A 14 -2.87 -2.04 -5.37
CA GLU A 14 -3.78 -1.27 -4.51
C GLU A 14 -3.49 0.24 -4.58
N ILE A 15 -2.21 0.64 -4.59
CA ILE A 15 -1.81 2.06 -4.76
C ILE A 15 -2.34 2.65 -6.07
N LYS A 16 -2.24 1.90 -7.18
CA LYS A 16 -2.78 2.32 -8.48
C LYS A 16 -4.30 2.47 -8.43
N THR A 17 -4.98 1.50 -7.82
CA THR A 17 -6.44 1.54 -7.61
C THR A 17 -6.86 2.76 -6.79
N TYR A 18 -6.21 3.03 -5.65
CA TYR A 18 -6.53 4.20 -4.83
C TYR A 18 -6.24 5.52 -5.56
N THR A 19 -5.22 5.56 -6.40
CA THR A 19 -4.93 6.73 -7.24
C THR A 19 -6.07 6.98 -8.23
N ALA A 20 -6.51 5.93 -8.94
CA ALA A 20 -7.62 6.02 -9.89
C ALA A 20 -8.93 6.45 -9.20
N LEU A 21 -9.23 5.87 -8.03
CA LEU A 21 -10.41 6.24 -7.25
C LEU A 21 -10.33 7.67 -6.72
N ALA A 22 -9.18 8.10 -6.19
CA ALA A 22 -9.00 9.47 -5.74
C ALA A 22 -9.22 10.49 -6.88
N LEU A 23 -8.74 10.18 -8.08
CA LEU A 23 -8.96 11.01 -9.27
C LEU A 23 -10.42 10.99 -9.73
N PHE A 24 -11.05 9.83 -9.73
CA PHE A 24 -12.46 9.67 -10.09
C PHE A 24 -13.37 10.51 -9.18
N PHE A 25 -13.20 10.37 -7.87
CA PHE A 25 -13.96 11.13 -6.87
C PHE A 25 -13.56 12.61 -6.78
N ALA A 26 -12.43 13.02 -7.35
CA ALA A 26 -12.07 14.44 -7.43
C ALA A 26 -12.71 15.12 -8.64
N LYS A 27 -12.95 14.37 -9.73
CA LYS A 27 -13.58 14.88 -10.96
C LYS A 27 -15.10 14.98 -10.85
N ARG A 28 -15.70 14.11 -10.05
CA ARG A 28 -17.13 14.20 -9.73
C ARG A 28 -17.23 14.94 -8.41
N ASP A 29 -18.10 15.94 -8.27
CA ASP A 29 -18.42 16.59 -6.98
C ASP A 29 -19.24 15.63 -6.08
N VAL A 30 -18.74 14.41 -5.97
CA VAL A 30 -19.39 13.27 -5.38
C VAL A 30 -19.03 13.29 -3.90
N LYS A 31 -19.87 13.99 -3.14
CA LYS A 31 -19.97 13.81 -1.68
C LYS A 31 -20.70 12.49 -1.36
N GLU A 32 -20.24 11.37 -1.93
CA GLU A 32 -20.81 10.06 -1.61
C GLU A 32 -20.28 9.60 -0.26
N HIS A 33 -21.16 9.63 0.75
CA HIS A 33 -20.91 8.99 2.03
C HIS A 33 -21.13 7.49 1.87
N VAL A 34 -20.22 6.80 1.18
CA VAL A 34 -20.29 5.34 1.04
C VAL A 34 -19.97 4.70 2.39
N ARG A 35 -20.83 3.81 2.88
CA ARG A 35 -20.60 3.09 4.15
C ARG A 35 -19.50 2.04 3.95
N ALA A 36 -18.44 2.12 4.75
CA ALA A 36 -17.52 1.02 4.97
C ALA A 36 -17.71 0.51 6.41
N GLY A 37 -18.55 -0.53 6.57
CA GLY A 37 -18.95 -1.06 7.89
C GLY A 37 -19.96 -0.18 8.65
N ASP A 38 -20.02 -0.33 9.98
CA ASP A 38 -20.98 0.38 10.86
C ASP A 38 -20.68 1.88 11.04
N LYS A 39 -19.46 2.33 10.67
CA LYS A 39 -19.06 3.73 10.76
C LYS A 39 -19.26 4.41 9.41
N LYS A 40 -20.06 5.49 9.40
CA LYS A 40 -20.18 6.40 8.25
C LYS A 40 -18.87 7.16 8.06
N VAL A 41 -17.86 6.52 7.47
CA VAL A 41 -16.64 7.20 7.04
C VAL A 41 -16.91 7.85 5.68
N PRO A 42 -16.67 9.16 5.52
CA PRO A 42 -16.81 9.79 4.21
C PRO A 42 -15.76 9.23 3.25
N ILE A 43 -16.22 8.41 2.29
CA ILE A 43 -15.39 7.91 1.19
C ILE A 43 -15.29 9.03 0.15
N GLY A 44 -14.07 9.50 -0.09
CA GLY A 44 -13.82 10.55 -1.06
C GLY A 44 -12.32 10.68 -1.37
N PRO A 45 -11.89 11.71 -2.11
CA PRO A 45 -10.51 11.84 -2.53
C PRO A 45 -9.52 11.83 -1.35
N LYS A 46 -9.91 12.45 -0.22
CA LYS A 46 -9.10 12.47 1.01
C LYS A 46 -8.91 11.07 1.61
N PHE A 47 -9.96 10.25 1.62
CA PHE A 47 -9.92 8.86 2.09
C PHE A 47 -8.92 8.04 1.27
N TYR A 48 -9.07 8.02 -0.05
CA TYR A 48 -8.18 7.24 -0.93
C TYR A 48 -6.74 7.76 -0.91
N LYS A 49 -6.52 9.07 -0.78
CA LYS A 49 -5.19 9.65 -0.56
C LYS A 49 -4.55 9.13 0.72
N GLN A 50 -5.31 8.97 1.80
CA GLN A 50 -4.81 8.41 3.05
C GLN A 50 -4.46 6.92 2.89
N ARG A 51 -5.34 6.11 2.28
CA ARG A 51 -5.07 4.68 2.03
C ARG A 51 -3.84 4.47 1.14
N MET A 52 -3.66 5.33 0.14
CA MET A 52 -2.44 5.33 -0.67
C MET A 52 -1.18 5.62 0.17
N LYS A 53 -1.22 6.59 1.10
CA LYS A 53 -0.08 6.89 1.98
C LYS A 53 0.26 5.70 2.89
N GLU A 54 -0.75 5.05 3.45
CA GLU A 54 -0.59 3.84 4.27
C GLU A 54 0.05 2.71 3.45
N ALA A 55 -0.48 2.41 2.27
CA ALA A 55 0.04 1.38 1.38
C ALA A 55 1.50 1.65 0.95
N LYS A 56 1.85 2.91 0.65
CA LYS A 56 3.23 3.30 0.32
C LYS A 56 4.19 3.03 1.48
N LYS A 57 3.82 3.40 2.71
CA LYS A 57 4.64 3.12 3.91
C LYS A 57 4.90 1.63 4.08
N LEU A 58 3.87 0.79 3.89
CA LEU A 58 4.00 -0.67 3.99
C LEU A 58 4.93 -1.24 2.91
N VAL A 59 4.85 -0.73 1.67
CA VAL A 59 5.76 -1.14 0.59
C VAL A 59 7.22 -0.79 0.94
N ASP A 60 7.47 0.42 1.43
CA ASP A 60 8.82 0.87 1.79
C ASP A 60 9.40 0.04 2.94
N GLU A 61 8.58 -0.25 3.97
CA GLU A 61 8.97 -1.11 5.09
C GLU A 61 9.26 -2.55 4.65
N LEU A 62 8.39 -3.15 3.84
CA LEU A 62 8.60 -4.51 3.32
C LEU A 62 9.84 -4.61 2.45
N ARG A 63 10.10 -3.60 1.60
CA ARG A 63 11.33 -3.54 0.81
C ARG A 63 12.57 -3.48 1.70
N ARG A 64 12.54 -2.66 2.76
CA ARG A 64 13.63 -2.58 3.73
C ARG A 64 13.87 -3.93 4.41
N LEU A 65 12.82 -4.61 4.86
CA LEU A 65 12.94 -5.93 5.50
C LEU A 65 13.52 -6.99 4.56
N VAL A 66 13.11 -6.98 3.29
CA VAL A 66 13.66 -7.87 2.26
C VAL A 66 15.16 -7.59 2.04
N THR A 67 15.57 -6.32 1.96
CA THR A 67 16.99 -5.95 1.80
C THR A 67 17.83 -6.35 3.01
N VAL A 68 17.34 -6.13 4.23
CA VAL A 68 18.05 -6.49 5.47
C VAL A 68 18.22 -8.02 5.56
N GLN A 69 17.19 -8.80 5.22
CA GLN A 69 17.28 -10.27 5.21
C GLN A 69 18.34 -10.78 4.23
N ILE A 70 18.43 -10.21 3.02
CA ILE A 70 19.47 -10.57 2.04
C ILE A 70 20.87 -10.29 2.60
N SER A 71 21.07 -9.11 3.20
CA SER A 71 22.38 -8.74 3.76
C SER A 71 22.81 -9.61 4.95
N GLY A 72 21.85 -10.07 5.76
CA GLY A 72 22.10 -11.01 6.85
C GLY A 72 22.48 -12.40 6.34
N LEU A 73 21.82 -12.87 5.28
CA LEU A 73 22.12 -14.15 4.63
C LEU A 73 23.50 -14.15 3.98
N ASP A 74 23.88 -13.04 3.33
CA ASP A 74 25.20 -12.87 2.69
C ASP A 74 26.36 -12.76 3.68
N LYS A 75 26.11 -12.25 4.90
CA LYS A 75 27.10 -12.28 5.98
C LYS A 75 27.30 -13.70 6.52
N PHE A 76 26.20 -14.43 6.74
CA PHE A 76 26.26 -15.81 7.23
C PHE A 76 27.00 -16.72 6.24
N ARG A 77 26.68 -16.62 4.94
CA ARG A 77 27.33 -17.41 3.88
C ARG A 77 28.82 -17.11 3.70
N ARG A 78 29.30 -15.91 4.04
CA ARG A 78 30.73 -15.54 3.96
C ARG A 78 31.55 -15.99 5.17
N MET A 79 30.90 -16.50 6.22
CA MET A 79 31.54 -16.99 7.43
C MET A 79 31.56 -18.52 7.53
N SER A 80 31.00 -19.23 6.55
CA SER A 80 31.05 -20.70 6.39
C SER A 80 31.92 -21.07 5.20
#